data_AF-A0A972V4X1-F1
#
_entry.id   AF-A0A972V4X1-F1
#
_cell.length_a   1.000
_cell.length_b   1.000
_cell.length_c   1.000
_cell.angle_alpha   90.00
_cell.angle_beta   90.00
_cell.angle_gamma   90.00
#
_symmetry.space_group_name_H-M   'P 1'
#
loop_
_entity.id
_entity.type
_entity.pdbx_description
1 polymer ?
#
loop_
_entity_poly.entity_id
_entity_poly.type
_entity_poly.pdbx_seq_one_letter_code
_entity_poly.pdbx_strand_id
1 'polypeptide(L)'
;MINRLYIASILMLGVMVVAQPAHGFWVWTPESSKWENPKYAAKDTPLEQLEYARTFYEEKNFKLALKEFKKLIKYYPLSKE
;
A
#
# COMPACT_ATOMS: atom_id res chain seq x y z
N MET A 1 42.86 -14.80 16.53
CA MET A 1 42.22 -14.97 15.21
C MET A 1 40.74 -15.25 15.43
N ILE A 2 39.85 -14.36 14.99
CA ILE A 2 38.40 -14.63 15.08
C ILE A 2 38.07 -15.70 14.03
N ASN A 3 37.44 -16.79 14.48
CA ASN A 3 37.11 -17.92 13.63
C ASN A 3 36.00 -17.51 12.64
N ARG A 4 36.23 -17.76 11.34
CA ARG A 4 35.33 -17.40 10.24
C ARG A 4 33.90 -17.96 10.43
N LEU A 5 33.78 -19.11 11.09
CA LEU A 5 32.48 -19.70 11.42
C LEU A 5 31.67 -18.83 12.38
N TYR A 6 32.31 -18.19 13.36
CA TYR A 6 31.62 -17.27 14.28
C TYR A 6 31.13 -16.00 13.58
N ILE A 7 31.93 -15.47 12.65
CA ILE A 7 31.53 -14.31 11.85
C ILE A 7 30.31 -14.67 10.98
N ALA A 8 30.32 -15.85 10.35
CA ALA A 8 29.19 -16.32 9.56
C ALA A 8 27.93 -16.50 10.41
N SER A 9 28.04 -17.08 11.62
CA SER A 9 26.91 -17.24 12.53
C SER A 9 26.33 -15.91 13.00
N ILE A 10 27.17 -14.92 13.32
CA ILE A 10 26.73 -13.58 13.72
C ILE A 10 26.01 -12.88 12.56
N LEU A 11 26.54 -12.98 11.35
CA LEU A 11 25.90 -12.40 10.15
C LEU A 11 24.55 -13.07 9.87
N MET A 12 24.47 -14.39 9.99
CA MET A 12 23.22 -15.13 9.78
C MET A 12 22.15 -14.76 10.81
N LEU A 13 22.54 -14.62 12.08
CA LEU A 13 21.65 -14.16 13.14
C LEU A 13 21.17 -12.73 12.88
N GLY A 14 22.06 -11.84 12.43
CA GLY A 14 21.73 -10.46 12.08
C GLY A 14 20.69 -10.36 10.96
N VAL A 15 20.80 -11.20 9.92
CA VAL A 15 19.84 -11.25 8.81
C VAL A 15 18.45 -11.69 9.28
N MET A 16 18.37 -12.65 10.22
CA MET A 16 17.10 -13.13 10.74
C MET A 16 16.35 -12.07 11.58
N VAL A 17 17.08 -11.19 12.27
CA VAL A 17 16.47 -10.12 13.09
C VAL A 17 15.84 -9.01 12.23
N VAL A 18 16.35 -8.77 11.03
CA VAL A 18 15.84 -7.71 10.13
C VAL A 18 14.79 -8.19 9.13
N ALA A 19 14.45 -9.48 9.14
CA ALA A 19 13.43 -10.02 8.25
C ALA A 19 12.04 -9.47 8.61
N GLN A 20 11.46 -8.67 7.71
CA GLN A 20 10.09 -8.17 7.82
C GLN A 20 9.15 -9.02 6.98
N PRO A 21 7.88 -9.21 7.40
CA PRO A 21 6.90 -9.92 6.60
C PRO A 21 6.63 -9.17 5.29
N ALA A 22 6.92 -9.83 4.17
CA ALA A 22 6.57 -9.34 2.85
C ALA A 22 5.17 -9.85 2.48
N HIS A 23 4.19 -8.95 2.49
CA HIS A 23 2.84 -9.29 2.04
C HIS A 23 2.70 -8.95 0.55
N GLY A 24 2.64 -9.98 -0.28
CA GLY A 24 2.28 -9.85 -1.70
C GLY A 24 0.76 -9.66 -1.83
N PHE A 25 0.30 -8.42 -2.01
CA PHE A 25 -1.12 -8.13 -2.23
C PHE A 25 -1.38 -7.89 -3.71
N TRP A 26 -1.23 -8.91 -4.54
CA TRP A 26 -1.73 -8.90 -5.91
C TRP A 26 -2.90 -9.89 -5.98
N VAL A 27 -4.07 -9.38 -6.31
CA VAL A 27 -5.31 -10.16 -6.44
C VAL A 27 -5.74 -10.11 -7.90
N TRP A 28 -6.08 -11.26 -8.48
CA TRP A 28 -6.66 -11.32 -9.81
C TRP A 28 -8.12 -10.89 -9.74
N THR A 29 -8.47 -9.85 -10.49
CA THR A 29 -9.83 -9.29 -10.55
C THR A 29 -10.44 -9.67 -11.90
N PRO A 30 -11.39 -10.63 -11.97
CA PRO A 30 -12.01 -11.06 -13.23
C PRO A 30 -12.70 -9.91 -13.98
N GLU A 31 -13.34 -8.99 -13.25
CA GLU A 31 -14.12 -7.88 -13.79
C GLU A 31 -13.27 -6.92 -14.62
N SER A 32 -12.03 -6.66 -14.16
CA SER A 32 -11.07 -5.82 -14.88
C SER A 32 -10.03 -6.63 -15.68
N SER A 33 -10.03 -7.95 -15.54
CA SER A 33 -9.06 -8.90 -16.11
C SER A 33 -7.61 -8.51 -15.83
N LYS A 34 -7.33 -8.04 -14.61
CA LYS A 34 -6.01 -7.55 -14.17
C LYS A 34 -5.64 -8.08 -12.80
N TRP A 35 -4.34 -8.16 -12.55
CA TRP A 35 -3.81 -8.24 -11.20
C TRP A 35 -3.83 -6.84 -10.60
N GLU A 36 -4.58 -6.66 -9.54
CA GLU A 36 -4.69 -5.39 -8.84
C GLU A 36 -4.13 -5.51 -7.44
N ASN A 37 -3.58 -4.40 -6.95
CA ASN A 37 -3.17 -4.30 -5.57
C ASN A 37 -4.27 -3.56 -4.78
N PRO A 38 -5.03 -4.26 -3.91
CA PRO A 38 -6.15 -3.65 -3.19
C PRO A 38 -5.77 -2.42 -2.38
N LYS A 39 -4.51 -2.30 -1.94
CA LYS A 39 -4.01 -1.13 -1.20
C LYS A 39 -3.94 0.13 -2.07
N TYR A 40 -3.74 -0.04 -3.38
CA TYR A 40 -3.55 1.07 -4.32
C TYR A 40 -4.72 1.27 -5.28
N ALA A 41 -5.64 0.30 -5.35
CA ALA A 41 -6.90 0.43 -6.07
C ALA A 41 -7.69 1.66 -5.59
N ALA A 42 -8.53 2.18 -6.48
CA ALA A 42 -9.60 3.08 -6.08
C ALA A 42 -10.67 2.28 -5.32
N LYS A 43 -11.53 2.97 -4.57
CA LYS A 43 -12.78 2.37 -4.05
C LYS A 43 -13.70 2.01 -5.21
N ASP A 44 -14.85 1.40 -4.93
CA ASP A 44 -15.72 0.91 -6.00
C ASP A 44 -16.50 2.06 -6.64
N THR A 45 -16.88 3.07 -5.84
CA THR A 45 -17.61 4.25 -6.29
C THR A 45 -16.85 5.57 -6.05
N PRO A 46 -17.11 6.63 -6.84
CA PRO A 46 -16.50 7.94 -6.59
C PRO A 46 -16.87 8.49 -5.21
N LEU A 47 -18.11 8.30 -4.76
CA LEU A 47 -18.56 8.72 -3.43
C LEU A 47 -17.75 8.04 -2.33
N GLU A 48 -17.59 6.71 -2.39
CA GLU A 48 -16.77 5.98 -1.41
C GLU A 48 -15.31 6.42 -1.43
N GLN A 49 -14.74 6.70 -2.62
CA GLN A 49 -13.38 7.20 -2.74
C GLN A 49 -13.24 8.61 -2.14
N LEU A 50 -14.26 9.47 -2.29
CA LEU A 50 -14.31 10.79 -1.70
C LEU A 50 -14.41 10.71 -0.17
N GLU A 51 -15.34 9.90 0.36
CA GLU A 51 -15.51 9.68 1.79
C GLU A 51 -14.23 9.12 2.42
N TYR A 52 -13.60 8.14 1.77
CA TYR A 52 -12.32 7.59 2.20
C TYR A 52 -11.19 8.62 2.21
N ALA A 53 -11.17 9.56 1.26
CA ALA A 53 -10.21 10.66 1.28
C ALA A 53 -10.51 11.67 2.41
N ARG A 54 -11.80 11.91 2.71
CA ARG A 54 -12.23 12.81 3.80
C ARG A 54 -11.84 12.29 5.18
N THR A 55 -11.90 10.99 5.45
CA THR A 55 -11.48 10.45 6.76
C THR A 55 -10.04 10.88 7.09
N PHE A 56 -9.12 10.75 6.14
CA PHE A 56 -7.73 11.21 6.32
C PHE A 56 -7.62 12.73 6.47
N TYR A 57 -8.47 13.50 5.80
CA TYR A 57 -8.48 14.96 5.92
C TYR A 57 -8.94 15.40 7.32
N GLU A 58 -10.00 14.77 7.84
CA GLU A 58 -10.54 15.00 9.18
C GLU A 58 -9.54 14.60 10.28
N GLU A 59 -8.80 13.51 10.06
CA GLU A 59 -7.66 13.10 10.89
C GLU A 59 -6.42 14.01 10.76
N LYS A 60 -6.49 15.07 9.95
CA LYS A 60 -5.39 15.99 9.62
C LYS A 60 -4.20 15.31 8.94
N ASN A 61 -4.39 14.11 8.39
CA ASN A 61 -3.40 13.40 7.58
C ASN A 61 -3.46 13.87 6.12
N PHE A 62 -3.07 15.13 5.90
CA PHE A 62 -3.22 15.79 4.60
C PHE A 62 -2.45 15.13 3.46
N LYS A 63 -1.34 14.44 3.77
CA LYS A 63 -0.55 13.73 2.76
C LYS A 63 -1.30 12.53 2.19
N LEU A 64 -1.95 11.74 3.04
CA LEU A 64 -2.79 10.63 2.59
C LEU A 64 -4.07 11.14 1.95
N ALA A 65 -4.72 12.15 2.53
CA ALA A 65 -5.92 12.76 1.96
C ALA A 65 -5.68 13.23 0.52
N LEU A 66 -4.60 13.98 0.27
CA LEU A 66 -4.25 14.45 -1.08
C LEU A 66 -4.03 13.29 -2.06
N LYS A 67 -3.41 12.21 -1.61
CA LYS A 67 -3.18 11.03 -2.45
C LYS A 67 -4.51 10.39 -2.87
N GLU A 68 -5.44 10.23 -1.95
CA GLU A 68 -6.74 9.61 -2.23
C GLU A 68 -7.66 10.55 -3.04
N PHE A 69 -7.64 11.86 -2.80
CA PHE A 69 -8.34 12.84 -3.68
C PHE A 69 -7.80 12.82 -5.11
N LYS A 70 -6.49 12.65 -5.30
CA LYS A 70 -5.92 12.48 -6.65
C LYS A 70 -6.39 11.20 -7.33
N LYS A 71 -6.67 10.12 -6.58
CA LYS A 71 -7.27 8.92 -7.16
C LYS A 71 -8.68 9.21 -7.65
N LEU A 72 -9.49 9.96 -6.90
CA LEU A 72 -10.85 10.32 -7.31
C LEU A 72 -10.85 10.99 -8.70
N ILE A 73 -10.03 12.03 -8.89
CA ILE A 73 -9.91 12.75 -10.17
C ILE A 73 -9.39 11.83 -11.29
N LYS A 74 -8.44 10.94 -10.97
CA LYS A 74 -7.82 10.05 -11.96
C LYS A 74 -8.76 8.95 -12.46
N TYR A 75 -9.47 8.30 -11.55
CA TYR A 75 -10.30 7.12 -11.86
C TYR A 75 -11.75 7.50 -12.18
N TYR A 76 -12.23 8.64 -11.69
CA TYR A 76 -13.59 9.13 -11.90
C TYR A 76 -13.62 10.57 -12.45
N PRO A 77 -13.03 10.83 -13.63
CA PRO A 77 -12.89 12.19 -14.16
C PRO A 77 -14.20 12.89 -14.53
N LEU A 78 -15.30 12.14 -14.67
CA LEU A 78 -16.64 12.65 -14.99
C LEU A 78 -17.57 12.70 -13.76
N SER A 79 -17.04 12.32 -12.60
CA SER A 79 -17.73 12.39 -11.30
C SER A 79 -18.10 13.83 -10.94
N LYS A 80 -19.21 14.00 -10.21
CA LYS A 80 -19.63 15.32 -9.69
C LYS A 80 -19.27 15.50 -8.21
N GLU A 81 -19.01 14.40 -7.54
CA GLU A 81 -18.44 14.26 -6.19
C GLU A 81 -17.03 14.87 -6.10
#